data_AF-A0A7S1JEU1-F1
#
_entry.id   AF-A0A7S1JEU1-F1
#
_cell.length_a   1.000
_cell.length_b   1.000
_cell.length_c   1.000
_cell.angle_alpha   90.00
_cell.angle_beta   90.00
_cell.angle_gamma   90.00
#
_symmetry.space_group_name_H-M   'P 1'
#
loop_
_entity.id
_entity.type
_entity.pdbx_description
1 polymer ?
#
loop_
_entity_poly.entity_id
_entity_poly.type
_entity_poly.pdbx_seq_one_letter_code
_entity_poly.pdbx_strand_id
1 'polypeptide(L)'
;YLREKLHRSIPKGTVTVVFSDVQGSTMLWCLMLEEMRQALKVHNKCMRKHIKKYNGFEVKTIGDCFMVTFQEACDAVSWAVASQQTLLEARWPQAILGQPNAACEAGPRGQVMFRGLR
;
A
#
# COMPACT_ATOMS: atom_id res chain seq x y z
N TYR A 1 21.81 -3.71 -8.72
CA TYR A 1 20.40 -3.55 -8.28
C TYR A 1 19.93 -4.65 -7.32
N LEU A 2 20.25 -5.94 -7.52
CA LEU A 2 19.85 -7.04 -6.62
C LEU A 2 20.63 -7.14 -5.30
N ARG A 3 21.85 -6.60 -5.22
CA ARG A 3 22.74 -6.76 -4.06
C ARG A 3 22.35 -5.90 -2.83
N GLU A 4 21.67 -4.77 -3.01
CA GLU A 4 21.29 -3.90 -1.86
C GLU A 4 20.01 -4.37 -1.13
N LYS A 5 19.15 -5.19 -1.76
CA LYS A 5 17.99 -5.81 -1.08
C LYS A 5 18.40 -6.98 -0.15
N LEU A 6 19.66 -7.43 -0.20
CA LEU A 6 20.15 -8.63 0.50
C LEU A 6 20.56 -8.43 1.97
N HIS A 7 20.53 -7.20 2.49
CA HIS A 7 20.90 -6.91 3.90
C HIS A 7 19.84 -7.36 4.93
N ARG A 8 18.72 -7.94 4.48
CA ARG A 8 17.70 -8.50 5.37
C ARG A 8 17.54 -9.97 5.08
N SER A 9 17.53 -10.76 6.14
CA SER A 9 17.27 -12.19 6.08
C SER A 9 15.91 -12.42 5.40
N ILE A 10 15.95 -13.04 4.22
CA ILE A 10 14.75 -13.56 3.57
C ILE A 10 14.12 -14.56 4.55
N PRO A 11 12.83 -14.44 4.90
CA PRO A 11 12.15 -15.40 5.75
C PRO A 11 12.30 -16.83 5.21
N LYS A 12 12.58 -17.80 6.09
CA LYS A 12 12.81 -19.21 5.74
C LYS A 12 11.84 -20.13 6.47
N GLY A 13 11.56 -21.29 5.89
CA GLY A 13 10.61 -22.25 6.44
C GLY A 13 9.18 -21.79 6.23
N THR A 14 8.34 -21.88 7.26
CA THR A 14 6.99 -21.35 7.24
C THR A 14 7.03 -19.82 7.19
N VAL A 15 6.35 -19.23 6.20
CA VAL A 15 6.30 -17.79 5.99
C VAL A 15 4.86 -17.34 5.78
N THR A 16 4.54 -16.11 6.19
CA THR A 16 3.27 -15.47 5.86
C THR A 16 3.45 -14.61 4.61
N VAL A 17 2.62 -14.85 3.60
CA VAL A 17 2.64 -14.09 2.34
C VAL A 17 1.42 -13.18 2.31
N VAL A 18 1.63 -11.91 2.01
CA VAL A 18 0.54 -10.93 1.84
C VAL A 18 0.59 -10.35 0.44
N PHE A 19 -0.59 -10.27 -0.17
CA PHE A 19 -0.82 -9.59 -1.43
C PHE A 19 -1.70 -8.37 -1.17
N SER A 20 -1.36 -7.24 -1.79
CA SER A 20 -2.22 -6.06 -1.84
C SER A 20 -2.39 -5.63 -3.28
N ASP A 21 -3.52 -5.01 -3.59
CA ASP A 21 -3.79 -4.39 -4.88
C ASP A 21 -4.65 -3.15 -4.66
N VAL A 22 -4.57 -2.17 -5.55
CA VAL A 22 -5.37 -0.94 -5.42
C VAL A 22 -6.73 -1.15 -6.06
N GLN A 23 -7.79 -0.92 -5.31
CA GLN A 23 -9.14 -1.12 -5.81
C GLN A 23 -9.47 -0.13 -6.94
N GLY A 24 -9.98 -0.65 -8.06
CA GLY A 24 -10.44 0.18 -9.18
C GLY A 24 -9.32 0.94 -9.90
N SER A 25 -8.07 0.49 -9.75
CA SER A 25 -6.89 1.13 -10.33
C SER A 25 -6.93 1.20 -11.85
N THR A 26 -7.49 0.18 -12.53
CA THR A 26 -7.64 0.18 -13.99
C THR A 26 -8.37 1.44 -14.49
N MET A 27 -9.46 1.82 -13.81
CA MET A 27 -10.22 3.03 -14.16
C MET A 27 -9.38 4.29 -13.96
N LEU A 28 -8.66 4.38 -12.82
CA LEU A 28 -7.81 5.53 -12.51
C LEU A 28 -6.64 5.66 -13.50
N TRP A 29 -6.06 4.53 -13.91
CA TRP A 29 -5.02 4.47 -14.94
C TRP A 29 -5.52 4.94 -16.31
N CYS A 30 -6.75 4.60 -16.68
CA CYS A 30 -7.35 5.01 -17.95
C CYS A 30 -7.73 6.49 -17.97
N LEU A 31 -8.29 7.02 -16.88
CA LEU A 31 -8.84 8.37 -16.83
C LEU A 31 -7.82 9.43 -16.44
N MET A 32 -6.85 9.09 -15.59
CA MET A 32 -5.99 10.05 -14.89
C MET A 32 -4.56 9.53 -14.76
N LEU A 33 -3.91 9.25 -15.90
CA LEU A 33 -2.62 8.58 -15.96
C LEU A 33 -1.53 9.24 -15.09
N GLU A 34 -1.42 10.57 -15.12
CA GLU A 34 -0.35 11.27 -14.43
C GLU A 34 -0.62 11.41 -12.93
N GLU A 35 -1.87 11.67 -12.56
CA GLU A 35 -2.33 11.74 -11.17
C GLU A 35 -2.25 10.38 -10.50
N MET A 36 -2.59 9.30 -11.23
CA MET A 36 -2.43 7.93 -10.75
C MET A 36 -0.96 7.59 -10.50
N ARG A 37 -0.03 8.00 -11.37
CA ARG A 37 1.41 7.85 -11.10
C ARG A 37 1.86 8.57 -9.83
N GLN A 38 1.38 9.79 -9.61
CA GLN A 38 1.71 10.55 -8.42
C GLN A 38 1.10 9.94 -7.15
N ALA A 39 -0.15 9.52 -7.21
CA ALA A 39 -0.82 8.83 -6.11
C ALA A 39 -0.13 7.50 -5.79
N LEU A 40 0.27 6.74 -6.81
CA LEU A 40 0.98 5.48 -6.61
C LEU A 40 2.35 5.68 -5.93
N LYS A 41 3.04 6.80 -6.18
CA LYS A 41 4.27 7.14 -5.41
C LYS A 41 3.96 7.32 -3.92
N VAL A 42 2.84 7.94 -3.58
CA VAL A 42 2.39 8.11 -2.19
C VAL A 42 2.05 6.75 -1.57
N HIS A 43 1.24 5.94 -2.25
CA HIS A 43 0.90 4.58 -1.83
C HIS A 43 2.15 3.73 -1.58
N ASN A 44 3.05 3.65 -2.57
CA ASN A 44 4.26 2.82 -2.48
C ASN A 44 5.19 3.28 -1.35
N LYS A 45 5.24 4.58 -1.09
CA LYS A 45 6.00 5.14 0.05
C LYS A 45 5.38 4.71 1.39
N CYS A 46 4.06 4.75 1.53
CA CYS A 46 3.36 4.28 2.73
C CYS A 46 3.58 2.78 2.97
N MET A 47 3.42 1.95 1.94
CA MET A 47 3.63 0.50 2.04
C MET A 47 5.06 0.18 2.45
N ARG A 48 6.07 0.71 1.72
CA ARG A 48 7.49 0.43 1.99
C ARG A 48 7.97 0.92 3.34
N LYS A 49 7.40 2.02 3.86
CA LYS A 49 7.68 2.50 5.22
C LYS A 49 7.34 1.43 6.26
N HIS A 50 6.18 0.80 6.14
CA HIS A 50 5.72 -0.21 7.09
C HIS A 50 6.36 -1.58 6.86
N ILE A 51 6.66 -1.96 5.61
CA ILE A 51 7.41 -3.20 5.32
C ILE A 51 8.72 -3.18 6.13
N LYS A 52 9.40 -2.02 6.18
CA LYS A 52 10.63 -1.87 6.97
C LYS A 52 10.41 -1.92 8.48
N LYS A 53 9.27 -1.46 8.98
CA LYS A 53 8.96 -1.39 10.40
C LYS A 53 8.60 -2.75 10.99
N TYR A 54 7.92 -3.60 10.22
CA TYR A 54 7.40 -4.90 10.64
C TYR A 54 8.19 -6.06 10.05
N ASN A 55 9.50 -5.89 9.84
CA ASN A 55 10.40 -6.97 9.38
C ASN A 55 9.95 -7.70 8.10
N GLY A 56 9.18 -7.02 7.25
CA GLY A 56 8.71 -7.57 5.98
C GLY A 56 9.79 -7.55 4.90
N PHE A 57 9.68 -8.51 3.98
CA PHE A 57 10.48 -8.59 2.78
C PHE A 57 9.61 -8.38 1.54
N GLU A 58 9.86 -7.28 0.80
CA GLU A 58 9.19 -7.00 -0.47
C GLU A 58 9.76 -7.90 -1.57
N VAL A 59 9.02 -8.96 -1.91
CA VAL A 59 9.39 -9.92 -2.97
C VAL A 59 9.36 -9.21 -4.32
N LYS A 60 8.20 -8.64 -4.67
CA LYS A 60 8.00 -7.90 -5.92
C LYS A 60 6.83 -6.94 -5.82
N THR A 61 6.86 -5.95 -6.71
CA THR A 61 5.76 -5.03 -6.99
C THR A 61 5.45 -5.13 -8.47
N ILE A 62 4.19 -5.37 -8.84
CA ILE A 62 3.74 -5.44 -10.24
C ILE A 62 2.67 -4.37 -10.41
N GLY A 63 3.02 -3.25 -11.05
CA GLY A 63 2.14 -2.07 -11.10
C GLY A 63 1.88 -1.51 -9.70
N ASP A 64 0.63 -1.63 -9.27
CA ASP A 64 0.06 -1.22 -7.99
C ASP A 64 -0.07 -2.35 -6.97
N CYS A 65 0.20 -3.58 -7.37
CA CYS A 65 0.18 -4.75 -6.51
C CYS A 65 1.50 -4.95 -5.74
N PHE A 66 1.43 -5.26 -4.45
CA PHE A 66 2.58 -5.72 -3.65
C PHE A 66 2.47 -7.19 -3.31
N MET A 67 3.61 -7.88 -3.37
CA MET A 67 3.82 -9.18 -2.75
C MET A 67 4.89 -9.03 -1.67
N VAL A 68 4.50 -9.23 -0.42
CA VAL A 68 5.37 -9.08 0.76
C VAL A 68 5.34 -10.37 1.57
N THR A 69 6.49 -10.78 2.10
CA THR A 69 6.59 -11.93 2.99
C THR A 69 7.09 -11.52 4.38
N PHE A 70 6.58 -12.23 5.38
CA PHE A 70 6.90 -12.03 6.79
C PHE A 70 7.24 -13.38 7.41
N GLN A 71 8.11 -13.40 8.41
CA GLN A 71 8.36 -14.61 9.20
C GLN A 71 7.14 -14.94 10.08
N GLU A 72 6.58 -13.92 10.74
CA GLU A 72 5.46 -14.05 11.68
C GLU A 72 4.15 -13.49 11.09
N ALA A 73 3.03 -14.17 11.34
CA ALA A 73 1.71 -13.71 10.90
C ALA A 73 1.29 -12.40 11.59
N CYS A 74 1.68 -12.20 12.85
CA CYS A 74 1.40 -10.97 13.59
C CYS A 74 2.05 -9.74 12.94
N ASP A 75 3.25 -9.89 12.39
CA ASP A 75 3.95 -8.82 11.68
C ASP A 75 3.22 -8.46 10.37
N ALA A 76 2.74 -9.47 9.65
CA ALA A 76 1.96 -9.29 8.43
C ALA A 76 0.65 -8.52 8.69
N VAL A 77 -0.10 -8.89 9.74
CA VAL A 77 -1.34 -8.20 10.11
C VAL A 77 -1.04 -6.78 10.60
N SER A 78 -0.01 -6.60 11.44
CA SER A 78 0.40 -5.29 11.93
C SER A 78 0.82 -4.36 10.79
N TRP A 79 1.52 -4.90 9.78
CA TRP A 79 1.85 -4.19 8.55
C TRP A 79 0.62 -3.74 7.78
N ALA A 80 -0.36 -4.64 7.59
CA ALA A 80 -1.58 -4.33 6.86
C ALA A 80 -2.38 -3.20 7.54
N VAL A 81 -2.59 -3.31 8.86
CA VAL A 81 -3.33 -2.31 9.65
C VAL A 81 -2.61 -0.95 9.62
N ALA A 82 -1.30 -0.93 9.89
CA ALA A 82 -0.55 0.33 9.90
C ALA A 82 -0.48 1.00 8.53
N SER A 83 -0.40 0.19 7.46
CA SER A 83 -0.44 0.69 6.09
C SER A 83 -1.79 1.36 5.81
N GLN A 84 -2.91 0.70 6.12
CA GLN A 84 -4.25 1.26 5.95
C GLN A 84 -4.45 2.55 6.75
N GLN A 85 -4.05 2.58 8.02
CA GLN A 85 -4.10 3.79 8.85
C GLN A 85 -3.32 4.95 8.22
N THR A 86 -2.13 4.68 7.69
CA THR A 86 -1.30 5.73 7.07
C THR A 86 -1.88 6.23 5.74
N LEU A 87 -2.60 5.38 4.98
CA LEU A 87 -3.26 5.78 3.74
C LEU A 87 -4.38 6.81 3.99
N LEU A 88 -5.12 6.68 5.10
CA LEU A 88 -6.17 7.64 5.49
C LEU A 88 -5.60 9.07 5.67
N GLU A 89 -4.40 9.16 6.24
CA GLU A 89 -3.73 10.42 6.57
C GLU A 89 -2.79 10.91 5.46
N ALA A 90 -2.58 10.12 4.40
CA ALA A 90 -1.61 10.43 3.37
C ALA A 90 -1.97 11.69 2.58
N ARG A 91 -0.95 12.44 2.15
CA ARG A 91 -1.14 13.62 1.30
C ARG A 91 -1.31 13.20 -0.15
N TRP A 92 -2.55 12.85 -0.51
CA TRP A 92 -2.93 12.49 -1.87
C TRP A 92 -2.97 13.72 -2.81
N PRO A 93 -2.67 13.54 -4.11
CA PRO A 93 -2.95 14.56 -5.12
C PRO A 93 -4.44 14.92 -5.11
N GLN A 94 -4.78 16.21 -5.05
CA GLN A 94 -6.18 16.64 -4.92
C GLN A 94 -7.06 16.16 -6.07
N ALA A 95 -6.49 16.09 -7.28
CA ALA A 95 -7.19 15.64 -8.48
C ALA A 95 -7.71 14.19 -8.35
N ILE A 96 -6.99 13.29 -7.64
CA ILE A 96 -7.44 11.90 -7.49
C ILE A 96 -8.59 11.77 -6.49
N LEU A 97 -8.67 12.67 -5.51
CA LEU A 97 -9.72 12.66 -4.48
C LEU A 97 -11.11 13.02 -5.04
N GLY A 98 -11.17 13.57 -6.25
CA GLY A 98 -12.44 13.81 -6.95
C GLY A 98 -13.03 12.56 -7.61
N GLN A 99 -12.29 11.45 -7.70
CA GLN A 99 -12.76 10.24 -8.34
C GLN A 99 -13.54 9.35 -7.37
N PRO A 100 -14.65 8.70 -7.81
CA PRO A 100 -15.45 7.83 -6.94
C PRO A 100 -14.63 6.75 -6.21
N ASN A 101 -13.60 6.19 -6.87
CA ASN A 101 -12.77 5.12 -6.30
C ASN A 101 -11.64 5.61 -5.37
N ALA A 102 -11.47 6.92 -5.20
CA ALA A 102 -10.43 7.50 -4.35
C ALA A 102 -10.93 8.68 -3.49
N ALA A 103 -12.23 8.94 -3.50
CA ALA A 103 -12.85 10.00 -2.72
C ALA A 103 -12.76 9.72 -1.21
N CYS A 104 -12.95 10.78 -0.42
CA CYS A 104 -13.07 10.66 1.02
C CYS A 104 -14.43 10.06 1.37
N GLU A 105 -14.44 8.90 2.02
CA GLU A 105 -15.65 8.27 2.54
C GLU A 105 -15.65 8.38 4.06
N ALA A 106 -16.71 8.97 4.60
CA ALA A 106 -16.94 9.08 6.03
C ALA A 106 -17.79 7.90 6.54
N GLY A 107 -17.46 7.39 7.71
CA GLY A 107 -18.23 6.38 8.40
C GLY A 107 -19.43 6.98 9.16
N PRO A 108 -20.27 6.13 9.77
CA PRO A 108 -21.48 6.55 10.47
C PRO A 108 -21.28 7.54 11.62
N ARG A 109 -20.06 7.66 12.16
CA ARG A 109 -19.71 8.58 13.25
C ARG A 109 -18.86 9.76 12.78
N GLY A 110 -18.82 10.02 11.47
CA GLY A 110 -18.03 11.10 10.86
C GLY A 110 -16.53 10.83 10.79
N GLN A 111 -16.06 9.63 11.17
CA GLN A 111 -14.66 9.25 11.01
C GLN A 111 -14.33 8.96 9.54
N VAL A 112 -13.12 9.31 9.08
CA VAL A 112 -12.67 8.96 7.72
C VAL A 112 -12.46 7.44 7.66
N MET A 113 -13.20 6.77 6.79
CA MET A 113 -13.09 5.32 6.55
C MET A 113 -12.19 5.01 5.35
N PHE A 114 -12.24 5.86 4.32
CA PHE A 114 -11.37 5.77 3.14
C PHE A 114 -11.01 7.15 2.63
N ARG A 115 -9.81 7.29 2.07
CA ARG A 115 -9.35 8.50 1.40
C ARG A 115 -8.16 8.19 0.50
N GLY A 116 -8.25 8.53 -0.79
CA GLY A 116 -7.22 8.23 -1.78
C GLY A 116 -7.25 6.78 -2.24
N LEU A 117 -6.10 6.25 -2.68
CA LEU A 117 -6.01 4.85 -3.12
C LEU A 117 -6.24 3.91 -1.93
N ARG A 118 -7.08 2.89 -2.13
CA ARG A 118 -7.46 1.90 -1.10
C ARG A 118 -7.17 0.48 -1.54
#